data_AF-A0A0C9UTW1-F1
#
_entry.id   AF-A0A0C9UTW1-F1
#
_cell.length_a   1.000
_cell.length_b   1.000
_cell.length_c   1.000
_cell.angle_alpha   90.00
_cell.angle_beta   90.00
_cell.angle_gamma   90.00
#
_symmetry.space_group_name_H-M   'P 1'
#
loop_
_entity.id
_entity.type
_entity.pdbx_description
1 polymer ?
#
loop_
_entity_poly.entity_id
_entity_poly.type
_entity_poly.pdbx_seq_one_letter_code
_entity_poly.pdbx_strand_id
1 'polypeptide(L)'
;MTAQLDGAVVNRTAEYIGIQQMVRQAIQNASHEAEPENERNLEKFENWVASVLRDMSMYNLLGPQAGKVQLQFLGQCLTDEAQEWFYQQVEQFDHDINHWDLESVIMGLQKWFILTLLLNKVAVNYDNTMQGTMTAQQLHQELSKLEKTDD
;
A
#
# COMPACT_ATOMS: atom_id res chain seq x y z
N MET A 1 17.19 2.49 -41.14
CA MET A 1 15.87 1.97 -40.72
C MET A 1 15.78 2.23 -39.22
N THR A 2 15.31 3.41 -38.84
CA THR A 2 15.18 3.85 -37.45
C THR A 2 13.86 3.27 -36.93
N ALA A 3 13.94 2.32 -36.00
CA ALA A 3 12.76 1.76 -35.36
C ALA A 3 12.04 2.89 -34.61
N GLN A 4 10.84 3.24 -35.06
CA GLN A 4 9.88 4.00 -34.27
C GLN A 4 9.59 3.17 -33.03
N LEU A 5 10.16 3.55 -31.88
CA LEU A 5 9.69 3.07 -30.60
C LEU A 5 8.29 3.65 -30.42
N ASP A 6 7.35 2.75 -30.68
CA ASP A 6 5.91 2.86 -30.69
C ASP A 6 5.38 3.69 -29.50
N GLY A 7 4.55 4.69 -29.78
CA GLY A 7 4.02 5.64 -28.78
C GLY A 7 3.28 4.98 -27.61
N ALA A 8 2.85 3.73 -27.77
CA ALA A 8 2.26 2.91 -26.71
C ALA A 8 3.25 2.50 -25.60
N VAL A 9 4.56 2.40 -25.90
CA VAL A 9 5.61 2.13 -24.89
C VAL A 9 5.90 3.38 -24.07
N VAL A 10 5.94 4.54 -24.73
CA VAL A 10 6.10 5.84 -24.08
C VAL A 10 4.92 6.14 -23.16
N ASN A 11 3.69 5.82 -23.57
CA ASN A 11 2.48 6.02 -22.76
C ASN A 11 2.43 5.14 -21.49
N ARG A 12 2.76 3.85 -21.60
CA ARG A 12 2.83 2.93 -20.43
C ARG A 12 3.95 3.29 -19.45
N THR A 13 5.06 3.80 -19.96
CA THR A 13 6.17 4.26 -19.12
C THR A 13 5.79 5.52 -18.34
N ALA A 14 5.02 6.43 -18.95
CA ALA A 14 4.50 7.61 -18.29
C ALA A 14 3.47 7.29 -17.20
N GLU A 15 2.57 6.33 -17.44
CA GLU A 15 1.60 5.85 -16.44
C GLU A 15 2.30 5.20 -15.22
N TYR A 16 3.29 4.33 -15.46
CA TYR A 16 4.10 3.73 -14.39
C TYR A 16 4.85 4.79 -13.57
N ILE A 17 5.48 5.76 -14.24
CA ILE A 17 6.21 6.86 -13.57
C ILE A 17 5.25 7.75 -12.77
N GLY A 18 4.05 8.02 -13.30
CA GLY A 18 3.01 8.80 -12.63
C GLY A 18 2.53 8.15 -11.33
N ILE A 19 2.22 6.86 -11.37
CA ILE A 19 1.81 6.09 -10.18
C ILE A 19 2.95 6.04 -9.16
N GLN A 20 4.18 5.78 -9.59
CA GLN A 20 5.36 5.79 -8.71
C GLN A 20 5.59 7.16 -8.05
N GLN A 21 5.39 8.26 -8.78
CA GLN A 21 5.51 9.62 -8.22
C GLN A 21 4.38 9.96 -7.26
N MET A 22 3.14 9.55 -7.56
CA MET A 22 2.01 9.74 -6.66
C MET A 22 2.18 8.98 -5.36
N VAL A 23 2.61 7.72 -5.42
CA VAL A 23 2.90 6.88 -4.25
C VAL A 23 4.00 7.52 -3.41
N ARG A 24 5.11 7.93 -4.04
CA ARG A 24 6.21 8.62 -3.35
C ARG A 24 5.77 9.92 -2.68
N GLN A 25 4.89 10.70 -3.31
CA GLN A 25 4.41 11.97 -2.75
C GLN A 25 3.45 11.74 -1.58
N ALA A 26 2.50 10.80 -1.69
CA ALA A 26 1.62 10.42 -0.59
C ALA A 26 2.40 9.93 0.62
N ILE A 27 3.52 9.25 0.37
CA ILE A 27 4.43 8.74 1.38
C ILE A 27 5.28 9.85 2.00
N GLN A 28 5.84 10.78 1.21
CA GLN A 28 6.56 11.94 1.78
C GLN A 28 5.67 12.80 2.66
N ASN A 29 4.38 12.92 2.30
CA ASN A 29 3.40 13.64 3.11
C ASN A 29 3.12 12.90 4.43
N ALA A 30 3.15 11.56 4.44
CA ALA A 30 2.98 10.74 5.65
C ALA A 30 4.29 10.53 6.47
N SER A 31 5.46 10.65 5.84
CA SER A 31 6.78 10.33 6.44
C SER A 31 7.32 11.45 7.32
N HIS A 32 6.80 12.68 7.21
CA HIS A 32 7.27 13.82 8.02
C HIS A 32 7.13 13.61 9.54
N GLU A 33 6.43 12.54 9.97
CA GLU A 33 6.23 12.15 11.36
C GLU A 33 6.54 10.66 11.66
N ALA A 34 7.09 9.89 10.71
CA ALA A 34 7.27 8.45 10.85
C ALA A 34 8.64 8.06 11.46
N GLU A 35 8.62 7.13 12.43
CA GLU A 35 9.85 6.54 12.98
C GLU A 35 10.60 5.69 11.93
N PRO A 36 11.94 5.54 12.00
CA PRO A 36 12.75 4.90 10.96
C PRO A 36 12.36 3.44 10.61
N GLU A 37 11.75 2.72 11.57
CA GLU A 37 11.23 1.36 11.32
C GLU A 37 9.97 1.37 10.45
N ASN A 38 9.10 2.39 10.61
CA ASN A 38 7.92 2.58 9.78
C ASN A 38 8.31 2.98 8.36
N GLU A 39 9.29 3.87 8.21
CA GLU A 39 9.85 4.25 6.90
C GLU A 39 10.42 3.03 6.18
N ARG A 40 11.20 2.19 6.88
CA ARG A 40 11.74 0.94 6.33
C ARG A 40 10.64 -0.04 5.92
N ASN A 41 9.56 -0.17 6.68
CA ASN A 41 8.46 -1.07 6.36
C ASN A 41 7.65 -0.56 5.16
N LEU A 42 7.52 0.76 5.01
CA LEU A 42 6.91 1.39 3.86
C LEU A 42 7.75 1.22 2.59
N GLU A 43 9.07 1.39 2.68
CA GLU A 43 10.01 1.12 1.58
C GLU A 43 9.92 -0.35 1.11
N LYS A 44 9.78 -1.31 2.04
CA LYS A 44 9.55 -2.72 1.68
C LYS A 44 8.23 -2.91 0.93
N PHE A 45 7.17 -2.24 1.36
CA PHE A 45 5.87 -2.28 0.68
C PHE A 45 5.98 -1.70 -0.74
N GLU A 46 6.63 -0.56 -0.92
CA GLU A 46 6.86 0.05 -2.25
C GLU A 46 7.63 -0.89 -3.18
N ASN A 47 8.72 -1.49 -2.67
CA ASN A 47 9.53 -2.43 -3.44
C ASN A 47 8.72 -3.67 -3.84
N TRP A 48 7.84 -4.15 -2.96
CA TRP A 48 6.92 -5.24 -3.28
C TRP A 48 5.92 -4.83 -4.39
N VAL A 49 5.28 -3.67 -4.28
CA VAL A 49 4.37 -3.15 -5.32
C VAL A 49 5.10 -3.03 -6.67
N ALA A 50 6.32 -2.48 -6.67
CA ALA A 50 7.13 -2.36 -7.88
C ALA A 50 7.45 -3.73 -8.49
N SER A 51 7.75 -4.75 -7.67
CA SER A 51 7.97 -6.12 -8.14
C SER A 51 6.71 -6.71 -8.77
N VAL A 52 5.55 -6.58 -8.13
CA VAL A 52 4.27 -7.09 -8.63
C VAL A 52 3.91 -6.43 -9.97
N LEU A 53 4.03 -5.11 -10.07
CA LEU A 53 3.76 -4.37 -11.31
C LEU A 53 4.73 -4.78 -12.44
N ARG A 54 5.99 -5.04 -12.11
CA ARG A 54 6.98 -5.55 -13.05
C ARG A 54 6.59 -6.94 -13.57
N ASP A 55 6.17 -7.84 -12.69
CA ASP A 55 5.73 -9.18 -13.09
C ASP A 55 4.48 -9.12 -13.97
N MET A 56 3.48 -8.32 -13.59
CA MET A 56 2.30 -8.06 -14.43
C MET A 56 2.67 -7.50 -15.80
N SER A 57 3.68 -6.62 -15.88
CA SER A 57 4.19 -6.10 -17.14
C SER A 57 4.79 -7.20 -18.02
N MET A 58 5.59 -8.11 -17.44
CA MET A 58 6.17 -9.23 -18.18
C MET A 58 5.09 -10.15 -18.77
N TYR A 59 3.98 -10.34 -18.06
CA TYR A 59 2.84 -11.13 -18.54
C TYR A 59 1.83 -10.34 -19.40
N ASN A 60 2.14 -9.08 -19.75
CA ASN A 60 1.25 -8.17 -20.50
C ASN A 60 -0.12 -7.95 -19.84
N LEU A 61 -0.17 -8.00 -18.51
CA LEU A 61 -1.40 -7.86 -17.73
C LEU A 61 -1.76 -6.41 -17.40
N LEU A 62 -0.92 -5.41 -17.71
CA LEU A 62 -1.18 -3.99 -17.41
C LEU A 62 -2.15 -3.30 -18.41
N GLY A 63 -2.87 -4.06 -19.24
CA GLY A 63 -3.81 -3.50 -20.21
C GLY A 63 -5.21 -3.21 -19.63
N PRO A 64 -5.98 -2.27 -20.21
CA PRO A 64 -7.31 -1.86 -19.72
C PRO A 64 -8.36 -2.99 -19.75
N GLN A 65 -8.13 -4.07 -20.50
CA GLN A 65 -9.03 -5.23 -20.60
C GLN A 65 -8.71 -6.33 -19.58
N ALA A 66 -7.70 -6.15 -18.73
CA ALA A 66 -7.19 -7.19 -17.84
C ALA A 66 -7.71 -7.09 -16.39
N GLY A 67 -8.66 -6.19 -16.08
CA GLY A 67 -9.07 -5.86 -14.71
C GLY A 67 -9.24 -7.07 -13.77
N LYS A 68 -10.10 -8.03 -14.13
CA LYS A 68 -10.31 -9.23 -13.30
C LYS A 68 -9.06 -10.11 -13.17
N VAL A 69 -8.27 -10.23 -14.24
CA VAL A 69 -7.05 -11.05 -14.25
C VAL A 69 -5.94 -10.38 -13.45
N GLN A 70 -5.85 -9.05 -13.47
CA GLN A 70 -4.94 -8.25 -12.64
C GLN A 70 -5.24 -8.47 -11.16
N LEU A 71 -6.52 -8.38 -10.77
CA LEU A 71 -6.93 -8.59 -9.38
C LEU A 71 -6.67 -10.04 -8.93
N GLN A 72 -6.94 -11.03 -9.78
CA GLN A 72 -6.62 -12.42 -9.46
C GLN A 72 -5.11 -12.64 -9.29
N PHE A 73 -4.28 -12.07 -10.17
CA PHE A 73 -2.83 -12.14 -10.04
C PHE A 73 -2.36 -11.46 -8.75
N LEU A 74 -2.89 -10.27 -8.44
CA LEU A 74 -2.56 -9.55 -7.22
C LEU A 74 -2.92 -10.36 -5.98
N GLY A 75 -4.11 -10.98 -5.95
CA GLY A 75 -4.54 -11.86 -4.87
C GLY A 75 -3.60 -13.05 -4.65
N GLN A 76 -2.96 -13.56 -5.71
CA GLN A 76 -1.95 -14.63 -5.61
C GLN A 76 -0.60 -14.15 -5.08
N CYS A 77 -0.29 -12.86 -5.19
CA CYS A 77 0.92 -12.26 -4.64
C CYS A 77 0.81 -11.94 -3.14
N LEU A 78 -0.40 -11.96 -2.59
CA LEU A 78 -0.69 -11.69 -1.18
C LEU A 78 -0.65 -12.98 -0.36
N THR A 79 -0.22 -12.86 0.90
CA THR A 79 -0.24 -13.95 1.87
C THR A 79 -0.84 -13.47 3.20
N ASP A 80 -1.23 -14.43 4.03
CA ASP A 80 -1.63 -14.21 5.43
C ASP A 80 -2.73 -13.13 5.58
N GLU A 81 -2.55 -12.19 6.50
CA GLU A 81 -3.50 -11.12 6.84
C GLU A 81 -3.83 -10.21 5.66
N ALA A 82 -2.86 -9.97 4.76
CA ALA A 82 -3.06 -9.14 3.58
C ALA A 82 -3.97 -9.83 2.55
N GLN A 83 -3.84 -11.16 2.44
CA GLN A 83 -4.72 -11.97 1.59
C GLN A 83 -6.14 -12.05 2.17
N GLU A 84 -6.28 -12.17 3.49
CA GLU A 84 -7.58 -12.15 4.15
C GLU A 84 -8.28 -10.81 3.96
N TRP A 85 -7.56 -9.69 4.13
CA TRP A 85 -8.09 -8.35 3.85
C TRP A 85 -8.55 -8.25 2.39
N PHE A 86 -7.75 -8.72 1.44
CA PHE A 86 -8.09 -8.67 0.01
C PHE A 86 -9.34 -9.51 -0.30
N TYR A 87 -9.43 -10.73 0.25
CA TYR A 87 -10.62 -11.55 0.10
C TYR A 87 -11.86 -10.82 0.63
N GLN A 88 -11.79 -10.29 1.85
CA GLN A 88 -12.90 -9.59 2.49
C GLN A 88 -13.33 -8.34 1.72
N GLN A 89 -12.38 -7.49 1.28
CA GLN A 89 -12.69 -6.18 0.70
C GLN A 89 -12.93 -6.20 -0.81
N VAL A 90 -12.21 -7.05 -1.53
CA VAL A 90 -12.14 -7.04 -3.00
C VAL A 90 -12.90 -8.22 -3.61
N GLU A 91 -12.84 -9.41 -3.01
CA GLU A 91 -13.48 -10.62 -3.56
C GLU A 91 -14.86 -10.92 -2.98
N GLN A 92 -15.13 -10.56 -1.72
CA GLN A 92 -16.34 -10.97 -0.99
C GLN A 92 -17.50 -9.96 -1.06
N PHE A 93 -17.23 -8.67 -1.29
CA PHE A 93 -18.28 -7.66 -1.43
C PHE A 93 -18.91 -7.67 -2.82
N ASP A 94 -20.25 -7.69 -2.85
CA ASP A 94 -21.07 -7.65 -4.05
C ASP A 94 -20.75 -6.42 -4.92
N HIS A 95 -20.83 -6.60 -6.23
CA HIS A 95 -20.27 -5.76 -7.29
C HIS A 95 -20.80 -4.30 -7.35
N ASP A 96 -21.73 -3.93 -6.47
CA ASP A 96 -22.50 -2.68 -6.53
C ASP A 96 -21.93 -1.52 -5.70
N ILE A 97 -21.00 -1.75 -4.75
CA ILE A 97 -20.53 -0.67 -3.86
C ILE A 97 -19.15 -0.13 -4.26
N ASN A 98 -18.23 -0.96 -4.76
CA ASN A 98 -16.91 -0.54 -5.22
C ASN A 98 -16.47 -1.33 -6.47
N HIS A 99 -16.35 -0.64 -7.61
CA HIS A 99 -15.65 -1.19 -8.77
C HIS A 99 -14.14 -1.08 -8.50
N TRP A 100 -13.58 -2.06 -7.79
CA TRP A 100 -12.15 -2.12 -7.56
C TRP A 100 -11.41 -2.32 -8.89
N ASP A 101 -10.52 -1.39 -9.20
CA ASP A 101 -9.46 -1.55 -10.20
C ASP A 101 -8.11 -1.77 -9.50
N LEU A 102 -7.08 -2.07 -10.28
CA LEU A 102 -5.74 -2.36 -9.77
C LEU A 102 -5.21 -1.21 -8.88
N GLU A 103 -5.43 0.04 -9.29
CA GLU A 103 -4.98 1.22 -8.55
C GLU A 103 -5.69 1.31 -7.20
N SER A 104 -7.02 1.23 -7.20
CA SER A 104 -7.83 1.33 -6.01
C SER A 104 -7.47 0.24 -4.98
N VAL A 105 -7.22 -0.99 -5.43
CA VAL A 105 -6.80 -2.07 -4.52
C VAL A 105 -5.42 -1.81 -3.93
N ILE A 106 -4.44 -1.35 -4.72
CA ILE A 106 -3.10 -1.02 -4.20
C ILE A 106 -3.20 0.08 -3.14
N MET A 107 -4.03 1.10 -3.38
CA MET A 107 -4.30 2.15 -2.39
C MET A 107 -4.99 1.60 -1.12
N GLY A 108 -5.94 0.68 -1.28
CA GLY A 108 -6.61 0.02 -0.16
C GLY A 108 -5.64 -0.80 0.69
N LEU A 109 -4.76 -1.58 0.05
CA LEU A 109 -3.69 -2.33 0.70
C LEU A 109 -2.72 -1.41 1.44
N GLN A 110 -2.33 -0.29 0.84
CA GLN A 110 -1.46 0.70 1.49
C GLN A 110 -2.12 1.27 2.75
N LYS A 111 -3.40 1.65 2.68
CA LYS A 111 -4.16 2.15 3.84
C LYS A 111 -4.27 1.11 4.93
N TRP A 112 -4.61 -0.12 4.58
CA TRP A 112 -4.69 -1.24 5.52
C TRP A 112 -3.33 -1.51 6.19
N PHE A 113 -2.25 -1.49 5.42
CA PHE A 113 -0.90 -1.71 5.93
C PHE A 113 -0.46 -0.61 6.92
N ILE A 114 -0.69 0.66 6.57
CA ILE A 114 -0.42 1.81 7.46
C ILE A 114 -1.23 1.70 8.75
N LEU A 115 -2.53 1.42 8.65
CA LEU A 115 -3.40 1.26 9.82
C LEU A 115 -2.91 0.12 10.74
N THR A 116 -2.51 -1.00 10.15
CA THR A 116 -2.00 -2.16 10.90
C THR A 116 -0.68 -1.84 11.61
N LEU A 117 0.25 -1.15 10.94
CA LEU A 117 1.49 -0.69 11.57
C LEU A 117 1.24 0.26 12.75
N LEU A 118 0.31 1.20 12.59
CA LEU A 118 -0.06 2.14 13.65
C LEU A 118 -0.67 1.41 14.86
N LEU A 119 -1.59 0.47 14.63
CA LEU A 119 -2.22 -0.33 15.69
C LEU A 119 -1.20 -1.20 16.43
N ASN A 120 -0.26 -1.82 15.72
CA ASN A 120 0.82 -2.60 16.34
C ASN A 120 1.71 -1.74 17.23
N LYS A 121 2.03 -0.50 16.82
CA LYS A 121 2.76 0.45 17.67
C LYS A 121 1.99 0.77 18.95
N VAL A 122 0.68 1.00 18.85
CA VAL A 122 -0.18 1.26 20.02
C VAL A 122 -0.24 0.06 20.96
N ALA A 123 -0.38 -1.15 20.43
CA ALA A 123 -0.42 -2.38 21.23
C ALA A 123 0.89 -2.59 22.02
N VAL A 124 2.05 -2.46 21.37
CA VAL A 124 3.36 -2.57 22.04
C VAL A 124 3.52 -1.51 23.13
N ASN A 125 3.09 -0.28 22.85
CA ASN A 125 3.14 0.82 23.81
C ASN A 125 2.22 0.56 25.02
N TYR A 126 1.05 -0.03 24.80
CA TYR A 126 0.16 -0.43 25.88
C TYR A 126 0.77 -1.54 26.75
N ASP A 127 1.36 -2.57 26.14
CA ASP A 127 2.02 -3.67 26.85
C ASP A 127 3.20 -3.17 27.70
N ASN A 128 4.01 -2.26 27.17
CA ASN A 128 5.09 -1.61 27.92
C ASN A 128 4.58 -0.78 29.11
N THR A 129 3.38 -0.20 28.99
CA THR A 129 2.73 0.50 30.10
C THR A 129 2.27 -0.49 31.17
N MET A 130 1.69 -1.63 30.76
CA MET A 130 1.28 -2.70 31.67
C MET A 130 2.47 -3.36 32.39
N GLN A 131 3.62 -3.43 31.74
CA GLN A 131 4.86 -3.94 32.32
C GLN A 131 5.60 -2.90 33.18
N GLY A 132 5.14 -1.65 33.22
CA GLY A 132 5.75 -0.56 34.01
C GLY A 132 7.02 0.04 33.40
N THR A 133 7.40 -0.37 32.18
CA THR A 133 8.53 0.17 31.42
C THR A 133 8.21 1.51 30.75
N MET A 134 6.93 1.85 30.60
CA MET A 134 6.47 3.17 30.11
C MET A 134 5.36 3.73 31.01
N THR A 135 5.28 5.06 31.11
CA THR A 135 4.21 5.73 31.87
C THR A 135 2.98 6.01 31.00
N ALA A 136 1.80 6.05 31.62
CA ALA A 136 0.55 6.38 30.93
C ALA A 136 0.57 7.79 30.28
N GLN A 137 1.32 8.73 30.83
CA GLN A 137 1.51 10.06 30.22
C GLN A 137 2.34 10.01 28.93
N GLN A 138 3.38 9.17 28.90
CA GLN A 138 4.17 8.93 27.69
C GLN A 138 3.34 8.22 26.61
N LEU A 139 2.52 7.24 27.01
CA LEU A 139 1.56 6.59 26.10
C LEU A 139 0.62 7.62 25.45
N HIS A 140 0.02 8.49 26.27
CA HIS A 140 -0.90 9.52 25.77
C HIS A 140 -0.20 10.51 24.82
N GLN A 141 1.02 10.94 25.13
CA GLN A 141 1.79 11.81 24.24
C GLN A 141 2.13 11.16 22.90
N GLU A 142 2.47 9.86 22.89
CA GLU A 142 2.70 9.13 21.63
C GLU A 142 1.42 8.99 20.81
N LEU A 143 0.28 8.67 21.45
CA LEU A 143 -1.02 8.59 20.77
C LEU A 143 -1.43 9.93 20.14
N SER A 144 -1.25 11.04 20.86
CA SER A 144 -1.57 12.38 20.35
C SER A 144 -0.64 12.87 19.23
N LYS A 145 0.49 12.21 18.97
CA LYS A 145 1.31 12.47 17.77
C LYS A 145 0.75 11.71 16.56
N LEU A 146 0.24 10.49 16.78
CA LEU A 146 -0.32 9.65 15.72
C LEU A 146 -1.67 10.16 15.19
N GLU A 147 -2.43 10.88 16.01
CA GLU A 147 -3.76 11.42 15.66
C GLU A 147 -3.68 12.69 14.79
N LYS A 148 -2.51 13.32 14.65
CA LYS A 148 -2.33 14.59 13.91
C LYS A 148 -2.05 14.42 12.42
N THR A 149 -1.99 13.19 11.93
CA THR A 149 -1.60 12.85 10.56
C THR A 149 -2.78 12.80 9.57
N ASP A 150 -4.01 13.14 10.01
CA ASP A 150 -5.26 13.00 9.24
C ASP A 150 -5.81 14.31 8.59
N ASP A 151 -5.05 15.42 8.56
CA ASP A 151 -5.48 16.71 7.95
C ASP A 151 -4.70 17.08 6.65
#